data_AF-A0A9D0X7Q2-F1
#
_entry.id   AF-A0A9D0X7Q2-F1
#
_cell.length_a   1.000
_cell.length_b   1.000
_cell.length_c   1.000
_cell.angle_alpha   90.00
_cell.angle_beta   90.00
_cell.angle_gamma   90.00
#
_symmetry.space_group_name_H-M   'P 1'
#
loop_
_entity.id
_entity.type
_entity.pdbx_description
1 polymer ?
#
loop_
_entity_poly.entity_id
_entity_poly.type
_entity_poly.pdbx_seq_one_letter_code
_entity_poly.pdbx_strand_id
1 'polypeptide(L)'
;MKQIAFWALTIAVLALPGSALAQSHEEIAFMKSLFNKLQPKSIALNREFCGYLGRNSRGMLVATGPTRGREGSCFADEPPTDMDIIASYHTHGAFSYDFDSEVPSSDDLSADIAEETDGYIATPGGRIWFDDIDREKAILICDRNCVVSDNAYEADAAPPVGNAYTLNQLLSRERP
;
A
#
# COMPACT_ATOMS: atom_id res chain seq x y z
N MET A 1 35.72 48.23 36.77
CA MET A 1 35.40 47.76 35.40
C MET A 1 35.27 46.25 35.46
N LYS A 2 34.05 45.70 35.35
CA LYS A 2 33.79 44.25 35.42
C LYS A 2 33.64 43.72 34.00
N GLN A 3 34.50 42.80 33.58
CA GLN A 3 34.39 42.10 32.30
C GLN A 3 33.31 41.03 32.42
N ILE A 4 32.34 41.06 31.50
CA ILE A 4 31.28 40.05 31.38
C ILE A 4 31.73 39.12 30.26
N ALA A 5 32.09 37.88 30.60
CA ALA A 5 32.42 36.85 29.64
C ALA A 5 31.12 36.29 29.04
N PHE A 6 30.93 36.49 27.73
CA PHE A 6 29.86 35.86 26.97
C PHE A 6 30.23 34.39 26.71
N TRP A 7 29.46 33.48 27.30
CA TRP A 7 29.50 32.07 26.94
C TRP A 7 28.69 31.87 25.66
N ALA A 8 29.35 31.46 24.58
CA ALA A 8 28.69 31.03 23.36
C ALA A 8 28.11 29.63 23.59
N LEU A 9 26.78 29.53 23.63
CA LEU A 9 26.06 28.27 23.73
C LEU A 9 25.96 27.66 22.32
N THR A 10 26.81 26.70 22.00
CA THR A 10 26.71 25.91 20.77
C THR A 10 25.51 24.95 20.91
N ILE A 11 24.42 25.26 20.21
CA ILE A 11 23.28 24.33 20.06
C ILE A 11 23.67 23.30 19.00
N ALA A 12 24.04 22.09 19.44
CA ALA A 12 24.15 20.94 18.55
C ALA A 12 22.73 20.44 18.25
N VAL A 13 22.25 20.65 17.02
CA VAL A 13 21.02 20.05 16.53
C VAL A 13 21.31 18.58 16.26
N LEU A 14 20.94 17.71 17.21
CA LEU A 14 20.88 16.28 17.00
C LEU A 14 19.71 15.99 16.06
N ALA A 15 20.01 15.73 14.79
CA ALA A 15 19.05 15.15 13.87
C ALA A 15 18.70 13.75 14.39
N LEU A 16 17.51 13.60 14.97
CA LEU A 16 16.97 12.30 15.32
C LEU A 16 16.77 11.52 14.02
N PRO A 17 17.25 10.26 13.92
CA PRO A 17 16.92 9.42 12.79
C PRO A 17 15.43 9.16 12.86
N GLY A 18 14.66 9.86 12.04
CA GLY A 18 13.28 9.49 11.80
C GLY A 18 13.30 8.10 11.21
N SER A 19 12.77 7.12 11.92
CA SER A 19 12.28 5.90 11.28
C SER A 19 11.16 6.34 10.34
N ALA A 20 11.53 6.70 9.11
CA ALA A 20 10.60 7.04 8.08
C ALA A 20 9.67 5.83 7.89
N LEU A 21 8.36 6.06 7.98
CA LEU A 21 7.48 5.29 7.11
C LEU A 21 8.04 5.49 5.69
N ALA A 22 8.26 4.41 4.94
CA ALA A 22 8.85 4.51 3.61
C ALA A 22 7.98 5.39 2.68
N GLN A 23 6.68 5.53 2.97
CA GLN A 23 5.71 6.32 2.22
C GLN A 23 5.50 7.70 2.85
N SER A 24 5.37 8.71 2.00
CA SER A 24 5.04 10.06 2.46
C SER A 24 3.56 10.19 2.88
N HIS A 25 3.25 11.17 3.73
CA HIS A 25 1.86 11.50 4.06
C HIS A 25 1.05 11.90 2.82
N GLU A 26 1.72 12.48 1.82
CA GLU A 26 1.14 12.86 0.53
C GLU A 26 0.71 11.62 -0.27
N GLU A 27 1.59 10.61 -0.39
CA GLU A 27 1.30 9.34 -1.07
C GLU A 27 0.16 8.59 -0.39
N ILE A 28 0.19 8.46 0.94
CA ILE A 28 -0.87 7.76 1.67
C ILE A 28 -2.22 8.47 1.48
N ALA A 29 -2.26 9.81 1.50
CA ALA A 29 -3.48 10.56 1.25
C ALA A 29 -3.98 10.39 -0.20
N PHE A 30 -3.07 10.38 -1.17
CA PHE A 30 -3.37 10.13 -2.57
C PHE A 30 -3.98 8.74 -2.76
N MET A 31 -3.34 7.70 -2.21
CA MET A 31 -3.78 6.31 -2.33
C MET A 31 -5.13 6.07 -1.65
N LYS A 32 -5.36 6.65 -0.46
CA LYS A 32 -6.70 6.63 0.16
C LYS A 32 -7.77 7.23 -0.74
N SER A 33 -7.48 8.36 -1.40
CA SER A 33 -8.42 9.01 -2.33
C SER A 33 -8.67 8.15 -3.57
N LEU A 34 -7.62 7.53 -4.12
CA LEU A 34 -7.73 6.61 -5.25
C LEU A 34 -8.58 5.39 -4.89
N PHE A 35 -8.23 4.68 -3.81
CA PHE A 35 -8.95 3.48 -3.40
C PHE A 35 -10.40 3.74 -2.99
N ASN A 36 -10.71 4.88 -2.35
CA ASN A 36 -12.12 5.24 -2.10
C ASN A 36 -12.95 5.41 -3.38
N LYS A 37 -12.32 5.74 -4.51
CA LYS A 37 -13.00 5.78 -5.81
C LYS A 37 -13.14 4.40 -6.44
N LEU A 38 -12.16 3.52 -6.25
CA LEU A 38 -12.11 2.20 -6.88
C LEU A 38 -12.90 1.13 -6.12
N GLN A 39 -12.80 1.10 -4.79
CA GLN A 39 -13.41 0.09 -3.91
C GLN A 39 -14.89 -0.19 -4.22
N PRO A 40 -15.78 0.83 -4.35
CA PRO A 40 -17.19 0.54 -4.65
C PRO A 40 -17.40 -0.26 -5.93
N LYS A 41 -16.58 0.01 -6.96
CA LYS A 41 -16.64 -0.70 -8.25
C LYS A 41 -15.96 -2.07 -8.17
N SER A 42 -14.83 -2.16 -7.45
CA SER A 42 -14.10 -3.41 -7.20
C SER A 42 -14.99 -4.45 -6.54
N ILE A 43 -15.60 -4.07 -5.43
CA ILE A 43 -16.51 -4.87 -4.62
C ILE A 43 -17.76 -5.25 -5.43
N ALA A 44 -18.44 -4.28 -6.04
CA ALA A 44 -19.70 -4.55 -6.77
C ALA A 44 -19.53 -5.51 -7.96
N LEU A 45 -18.35 -5.53 -8.58
CA LEU A 45 -18.05 -6.41 -9.70
C LEU A 45 -17.34 -7.69 -9.28
N ASN A 46 -16.93 -7.79 -8.01
CA ASN A 46 -15.99 -8.78 -7.50
C ASN A 46 -14.76 -8.91 -8.42
N ARG A 47 -14.10 -7.80 -8.71
CA ARG A 47 -12.93 -7.74 -9.62
C ARG A 47 -11.91 -6.75 -9.13
N GLU A 48 -10.65 -7.12 -9.24
CA GLU A 48 -9.54 -6.24 -8.98
C GLU A 48 -9.44 -5.09 -10.00
N PHE A 49 -8.90 -3.97 -9.55
CA PHE A 49 -8.54 -2.83 -10.39
C PHE A 49 -7.12 -2.39 -10.08
N CYS A 50 -6.24 -2.39 -11.08
CA CYS A 50 -4.82 -2.14 -10.91
C CYS A 50 -4.25 -1.05 -11.81
N GLY A 51 -3.09 -0.53 -11.44
CA GLY A 51 -2.34 0.46 -12.20
C GLY A 51 -1.02 0.81 -11.49
N TYR A 52 -0.46 1.98 -11.81
CA TYR A 52 0.76 2.48 -11.21
C TYR A 52 0.54 3.85 -10.56
N LEU A 53 1.20 4.07 -9.43
CA LEU A 53 1.43 5.35 -8.77
C LEU A 53 2.81 5.86 -9.19
N GLY A 54 2.95 7.17 -9.37
CA GLY A 54 4.22 7.78 -9.72
C GLY A 54 4.16 9.30 -9.76
N ARG A 55 5.21 9.92 -10.29
CA ARG A 55 5.29 11.37 -10.50
C ARG A 55 5.36 11.68 -11.99
N ASN A 56 4.66 12.75 -12.39
CA ASN A 56 4.79 13.28 -13.75
C ASN A 56 6.01 14.19 -13.88
N SER A 57 6.25 14.74 -15.08
CA SER A 57 7.35 15.66 -15.38
C SER A 57 7.39 16.95 -14.57
N ARG A 58 6.32 17.28 -13.81
CA ARG A 58 6.27 18.40 -12.86
C ARG A 58 6.49 17.96 -11.41
N GLY A 59 6.82 16.70 -11.17
CA GLY A 59 7.00 16.11 -9.83
C GLY A 59 5.71 15.87 -9.05
N MET A 60 4.54 16.03 -9.67
CA MET A 60 3.24 15.84 -8.99
C MET A 60 2.85 14.36 -9.01
N LEU A 61 2.30 13.88 -7.89
CA LEU A 61 1.73 12.52 -7.82
C LEU A 61 0.60 12.36 -8.84
N VAL A 62 0.67 11.26 -9.59
CA VAL A 62 -0.32 10.81 -10.57
C VAL A 62 -0.48 9.30 -10.46
N ALA A 63 -1.63 8.80 -10.91
CA ALA A 63 -1.85 7.37 -11.10
C ALA A 63 -2.29 7.12 -12.54
N THR A 64 -1.92 5.97 -13.08
CA THR A 64 -2.45 5.50 -14.37
C THR A 64 -3.94 5.18 -14.24
N GLY A 65 -4.64 5.13 -15.36
CA GLY A 65 -6.03 4.69 -15.39
C GLY A 65 -6.14 3.24 -14.91
N PRO A 66 -7.17 2.89 -14.11
CA PRO A 66 -7.27 1.55 -13.55
C PRO A 66 -7.65 0.54 -14.64
N THR A 67 -6.82 -0.50 -14.77
CA THR A 67 -7.11 -1.68 -15.59
C THR A 67 -8.02 -2.62 -14.82
N ARG A 68 -9.02 -3.21 -15.48
CA ARG A 68 -9.92 -4.18 -14.84
C ARG A 68 -9.31 -5.58 -14.89
N GLY A 69 -9.08 -6.16 -13.72
CA GLY A 69 -8.58 -7.52 -13.55
C GLY A 69 -9.68 -8.60 -13.50
N ARG A 70 -9.28 -9.74 -12.95
CA ARG A 70 -10.07 -10.91 -12.55
C ARG A 70 -10.41 -10.79 -11.06
N GLU A 71 -10.86 -11.88 -10.46
CA GLU A 71 -11.23 -11.93 -9.04
C GLU A 71 -10.02 -11.93 -8.10
N GLY A 72 -8.90 -12.52 -8.53
CA GLY A 72 -7.65 -12.63 -7.76
C GLY A 72 -6.42 -12.48 -8.67
N SER A 73 -6.48 -11.55 -9.63
CA SER A 73 -5.33 -11.19 -10.48
C SER A 73 -5.65 -9.95 -11.30
N CYS A 74 -4.66 -9.08 -11.47
CA CYS A 74 -4.77 -7.92 -12.33
C CYS A 74 -3.44 -7.63 -13.00
N PHE A 75 -3.49 -7.31 -14.29
CA PHE A 75 -2.32 -6.92 -15.07
C PHE A 75 -2.56 -5.51 -15.55
N ALA A 76 -1.77 -4.56 -15.05
CA ALA A 76 -1.91 -3.15 -15.41
C ALA A 76 -1.45 -2.92 -16.86
N ASP A 77 -2.11 -1.99 -17.54
CA ASP A 77 -1.58 -1.43 -18.79
C ASP A 77 -0.23 -0.74 -18.54
N GLU A 78 0.66 -0.78 -19.55
CA GLU A 78 1.97 -0.14 -19.51
C GLU A 78 1.86 1.35 -19.12
N PRO A 79 2.62 1.82 -18.13
CA PRO A 79 2.59 3.23 -17.72
C PRO A 79 3.21 4.14 -18.78
N PRO A 80 2.87 5.44 -18.79
CA PRO A 80 3.54 6.41 -19.66
C PRO A 80 5.05 6.41 -19.45
N THR A 81 5.83 6.46 -20.52
CA THR A 81 7.30 6.40 -20.45
C THR A 81 7.94 7.61 -19.74
N ASP A 82 7.20 8.70 -19.57
CA ASP A 82 7.65 9.91 -18.86
C ASP A 82 7.17 9.97 -17.39
N MET A 83 6.56 8.88 -16.89
CA MET A 83 6.16 8.72 -15.51
C MET A 83 7.31 8.11 -14.70
N ASP A 84 7.65 8.77 -13.59
CA ASP A 84 8.57 8.24 -12.59
C ASP A 84 7.76 7.34 -11.64
N ILE A 85 7.84 6.02 -11.83
CA ILE A 85 7.04 5.03 -11.10
C ILE A 85 7.51 4.96 -9.65
N ILE A 86 6.55 5.01 -8.72
CA ILE A 86 6.78 4.83 -7.28
C ILE A 86 6.35 3.43 -6.85
N ALA A 87 5.15 3.00 -7.28
CA ALA A 87 4.59 1.72 -6.86
C ALA A 87 3.53 1.23 -7.86
N SER A 88 3.29 -0.07 -7.92
CA SER A 88 2.06 -0.66 -8.41
C SER A 88 0.92 -0.34 -7.44
N TYR A 89 -0.32 -0.47 -7.90
CA TYR A 89 -1.46 -0.54 -7.00
C TYR A 89 -2.49 -1.52 -7.52
N HIS A 90 -3.23 -2.16 -6.61
CA HIS A 90 -4.46 -2.83 -6.96
C HIS A 90 -5.47 -2.85 -5.81
N THR A 91 -6.74 -3.14 -6.14
CA THR A 91 -7.78 -3.47 -5.16
C THR A 91 -8.00 -4.97 -5.19
N HIS A 92 -8.25 -5.59 -4.04
CA HIS A 92 -8.96 -6.87 -4.01
C HIS A 92 -10.43 -6.69 -4.37
N GLY A 93 -11.08 -7.79 -4.77
CA GLY A 93 -12.50 -7.84 -5.16
C GLY A 93 -13.48 -7.66 -3.99
N ALA A 94 -14.59 -8.40 -4.03
CA ALA A 94 -15.54 -8.44 -2.92
C ALA A 94 -14.99 -9.32 -1.80
N PHE A 95 -15.59 -9.22 -0.61
CA PHE A 95 -15.35 -10.19 0.44
C PHE A 95 -15.71 -11.62 -0.02
N SER A 96 -14.89 -12.60 0.37
CA SER A 96 -15.08 -14.02 0.06
C SER A 96 -14.74 -14.90 1.26
N TYR A 97 -15.50 -15.97 1.48
CA TYR A 97 -15.16 -17.01 2.45
C TYR A 97 -14.13 -18.01 1.93
N ASP A 98 -13.94 -18.06 0.62
CA ASP A 98 -13.06 -19.05 -0.02
C ASP A 98 -11.59 -18.57 -0.06
N PHE A 99 -11.36 -17.27 0.15
CA PHE A 99 -10.04 -16.65 0.05
C PHE A 99 -9.80 -15.65 1.19
N ASP A 100 -8.61 -15.67 1.77
CA ASP A 100 -8.15 -14.64 2.73
C ASP A 100 -7.84 -13.33 2.00
N SER A 101 -8.89 -12.60 1.63
CA SER A 101 -8.79 -11.38 0.83
C SER A 101 -8.39 -10.14 1.65
N GLU A 102 -7.98 -10.30 2.92
CA GLU A 102 -7.65 -9.20 3.82
C GLU A 102 -6.15 -8.92 3.98
N VAL A 103 -5.31 -9.71 3.32
CA VAL A 103 -3.85 -9.56 3.27
C VAL A 103 -3.40 -9.72 1.81
N PRO A 104 -2.29 -9.10 1.37
CA PRO A 104 -1.71 -9.39 0.05
C PRO A 104 -1.43 -10.89 -0.08
N SER A 105 -1.56 -11.43 -1.28
CA SER A 105 -1.15 -12.80 -1.57
C SER A 105 0.37 -12.92 -1.61
N SER A 106 0.87 -14.15 -1.51
CA SER A 106 2.28 -14.44 -1.74
C SER A 106 2.69 -14.14 -3.18
N ASP A 107 1.78 -14.32 -4.13
CA ASP A 107 1.99 -13.97 -5.53
C ASP A 107 2.17 -12.45 -5.69
N ASP A 108 1.36 -11.62 -5.02
CA ASP A 108 1.49 -10.15 -5.04
C ASP A 108 2.88 -9.69 -4.60
N LEU A 109 3.29 -10.05 -3.38
CA LEU A 109 4.60 -9.64 -2.85
C LEU A 109 5.75 -10.20 -3.70
N SER A 110 5.62 -11.43 -4.19
CA SER A 110 6.67 -12.04 -5.03
C SER A 110 6.79 -11.37 -6.40
N ALA A 111 5.67 -10.93 -6.98
CA ALA A 111 5.62 -10.23 -8.25
C ALA A 111 6.24 -8.83 -8.11
N ASP A 112 5.82 -8.06 -7.11
CA ASP A 112 6.37 -6.73 -6.82
C ASP A 112 7.90 -6.79 -6.59
N ILE A 113 8.40 -7.79 -5.84
CA ILE A 113 9.84 -8.04 -5.68
C ILE A 113 10.51 -8.37 -7.02
N ALA A 114 9.91 -9.24 -7.84
CA ALA A 114 10.49 -9.64 -9.12
C ALA A 114 10.49 -8.51 -10.17
N GLU A 115 9.52 -7.61 -10.07
CA GLU A 115 9.38 -6.41 -10.91
C GLU A 115 10.17 -5.21 -10.36
N GLU A 116 10.86 -5.37 -9.23
CA GLU A 116 11.60 -4.32 -8.53
C GLU A 116 10.75 -3.06 -8.30
N THR A 117 9.46 -3.26 -7.99
CA THR A 117 8.46 -2.20 -7.84
C THR A 117 7.64 -2.43 -6.57
N ASP A 118 7.59 -1.44 -5.67
CA ASP A 118 6.72 -1.50 -4.49
C ASP A 118 5.24 -1.60 -4.87
N GLY A 119 4.36 -2.03 -3.96
CA GLY A 119 2.94 -2.20 -4.26
C GLY A 119 1.99 -1.64 -3.20
N TYR A 120 0.84 -1.11 -3.61
CA TYR A 120 -0.26 -0.75 -2.70
C TYR A 120 -1.49 -1.61 -2.95
N ILE A 121 -2.06 -2.16 -1.88
CA ILE A 121 -3.22 -3.05 -1.97
C ILE A 121 -4.35 -2.56 -1.06
N ALA A 122 -5.58 -2.46 -1.59
CA ALA A 122 -6.78 -2.21 -0.79
C ALA A 122 -7.67 -3.44 -0.68
N THR A 123 -8.13 -3.76 0.54
CA THR A 123 -8.89 -4.99 0.83
C THR A 123 -10.39 -4.74 1.05
N PRO A 124 -11.26 -5.77 1.00
CA PRO A 124 -12.69 -5.63 1.25
C PRO A 124 -13.03 -5.05 2.63
N GLY A 125 -12.26 -5.34 3.67
CA GLY A 125 -12.39 -4.74 5.01
C GLY A 125 -11.99 -3.27 5.10
N GLY A 126 -11.56 -2.67 3.98
CA GLY A 126 -11.17 -1.28 3.86
C GLY A 126 -9.76 -1.00 4.39
N ARG A 127 -8.88 -1.99 4.40
CA ARG A 127 -7.45 -1.81 4.76
C ARG A 127 -6.65 -1.28 3.58
N ILE A 128 -5.48 -0.73 3.90
CA ILE A 128 -4.44 -0.46 2.91
C ILE A 128 -3.15 -1.13 3.36
N TRP A 129 -2.59 -1.93 2.47
CA TRP A 129 -1.29 -2.57 2.57
C TRP A 129 -0.28 -1.89 1.65
N PHE A 130 0.99 -2.06 2.00
CA PHE A 130 2.12 -1.68 1.18
C PHE A 130 3.13 -2.82 1.13
N ASP A 131 3.44 -3.29 -0.07
CA ASP A 131 4.48 -4.27 -0.32
C ASP A 131 5.80 -3.53 -0.52
N ASP A 132 6.68 -3.70 0.46
CA ASP A 132 7.98 -3.05 0.58
C ASP A 132 9.05 -4.02 0.09
N ILE A 133 9.54 -3.80 -1.13
CA ILE A 133 10.48 -4.73 -1.78
C ILE A 133 11.83 -4.73 -1.09
N ASP A 134 12.28 -3.58 -0.59
CA ASP A 134 13.55 -3.43 0.14
C ASP A 134 13.55 -4.25 1.44
N ARG A 135 12.38 -4.41 2.06
CA ARG A 135 12.19 -5.20 3.28
C ARG A 135 11.65 -6.61 3.01
N GLU A 136 11.31 -6.93 1.76
CA GLU A 136 10.62 -8.15 1.32
C GLU A 136 9.39 -8.47 2.19
N LYS A 137 8.54 -7.45 2.44
CA LYS A 137 7.40 -7.55 3.35
C LYS A 137 6.19 -6.77 2.88
N ALA A 138 5.02 -7.38 3.06
CA ALA A 138 3.75 -6.68 3.10
C ALA A 138 3.58 -5.99 4.46
N ILE A 139 3.28 -4.69 4.48
CA ILE A 139 3.17 -3.85 5.68
C ILE A 139 1.79 -3.18 5.70
N LEU A 140 1.08 -3.30 6.82
CA LEU A 140 -0.22 -2.67 7.01
C LEU A 140 -0.03 -1.16 7.21
N ILE A 141 -0.47 -0.36 6.25
CA ILE A 141 -0.43 1.11 6.34
C ILE A 141 -1.60 1.62 7.18
N CYS A 142 -2.77 0.99 7.03
CA CYS A 142 -4.00 1.42 7.67
C CYS A 142 -4.97 0.26 7.81
N ASP A 143 -5.49 0.05 9.02
CA ASP A 143 -6.42 -1.04 9.32
C ASP A 143 -7.85 -0.75 8.81
N ARG A 144 -8.84 -1.54 9.23
CA ARG A 144 -10.23 -1.51 8.74
C ARG A 144 -10.84 -0.12 8.62
N ASN A 145 -11.72 0.02 7.63
CA ASN A 145 -12.47 1.26 7.36
C ASN A 145 -11.58 2.46 7.06
N CYS A 146 -10.34 2.23 6.60
CA CYS A 146 -9.47 3.28 6.11
C CYS A 146 -9.96 3.86 4.78
N VAL A 147 -10.49 2.96 3.94
CA VAL A 147 -11.20 3.25 2.70
C VAL A 147 -12.55 2.54 2.71
N VAL A 148 -13.39 2.76 1.70
CA VAL A 148 -14.69 2.08 1.58
C VAL A 148 -14.52 0.58 1.77
N SER A 149 -15.28 0.04 2.72
CA SER A 149 -15.35 -1.39 3.02
C SER A 149 -16.54 -2.03 2.32
N ASP A 150 -16.46 -3.32 2.05
CA ASP A 150 -17.58 -4.16 1.67
C ASP A 150 -18.56 -4.28 2.85
N ASN A 151 -19.85 -4.06 2.59
CA ASN A 151 -20.89 -4.22 3.59
C ASN A 151 -21.08 -5.69 4.00
N ALA A 152 -20.66 -6.63 3.16
CA ALA A 152 -20.70 -8.06 3.44
C ALA A 152 -19.47 -8.56 4.21
N TYR A 153 -18.50 -7.69 4.53
CA TYR A 153 -17.27 -8.07 5.21
C TYR A 153 -17.52 -8.68 6.60
N GLU A 154 -16.98 -9.88 6.83
CA GLU A 154 -16.99 -10.56 8.12
C GLU A 154 -15.57 -10.75 8.66
N ALA A 155 -15.33 -10.30 9.89
CA ALA A 155 -13.99 -10.21 10.46
C ALA A 155 -13.42 -11.56 10.94
N ASP A 156 -14.30 -12.54 11.16
CA ASP A 156 -14.01 -13.88 11.66
C ASP A 156 -13.95 -14.95 10.57
N ALA A 157 -14.15 -14.56 9.31
CA ALA A 157 -14.08 -15.46 8.15
C ALA A 157 -12.65 -15.89 7.79
N ALA A 158 -11.63 -15.15 8.23
CA ALA A 158 -10.21 -15.45 8.00
C ALA A 158 -9.40 -15.34 9.30
N PRO A 159 -8.19 -15.93 9.38
CA PRO A 159 -7.32 -15.79 10.54
C PRO A 159 -7.02 -14.31 10.84
N PRO A 160 -6.78 -13.94 12.12
CA PRO A 160 -6.49 -12.56 12.49
C PRO A 160 -5.38 -11.93 11.63
N VAL A 161 -5.61 -10.67 11.27
CA VAL A 161 -4.71 -9.85 10.46
C VAL A 161 -3.65 -9.22 11.36
N GLY A 162 -2.38 -9.44 11.04
CA GLY A 162 -1.22 -8.80 11.67
C GLY A 162 -0.85 -7.48 10.98
N ASN A 163 0.22 -6.83 11.46
CA ASN A 163 0.66 -5.54 10.90
C ASN A 163 1.70 -5.67 9.78
N ALA A 164 2.27 -6.86 9.58
CA ALA A 164 3.21 -7.14 8.51
C ALA A 164 3.34 -8.65 8.26
N TYR A 165 3.69 -9.02 7.03
CA TYR A 165 3.93 -10.40 6.62
C TYR A 165 5.16 -10.51 5.71
N THR A 166 5.98 -11.54 5.92
CA THR A 166 6.96 -11.99 4.92
C THR A 166 6.31 -12.92 3.91
N LEU A 167 6.98 -13.16 2.78
CA LEU A 167 6.53 -14.12 1.77
C LEU A 167 6.18 -15.50 2.35
N ASN A 168 7.02 -16.03 3.24
CA ASN A 168 6.76 -17.33 3.90
C ASN A 168 5.52 -17.30 4.80
N GLN A 169 5.22 -16.16 5.44
CA GLN A 169 4.01 -16.03 6.25
C GLN A 169 2.78 -15.96 5.36
N LEU A 170 2.82 -15.24 4.23
CA LEU A 170 1.73 -15.21 3.24
C LEU A 170 1.46 -16.61 2.67
N LEU A 171 2.51 -17.31 2.23
CA LEU A 171 2.41 -18.70 1.77
C LEU A 171 1.81 -19.65 2.81
N SER A 172 2.05 -19.39 4.09
CA SER A 172 1.48 -20.21 5.18
C SER A 172 0.00 -19.90 5.41
N ARG A 173 -0.47 -18.68 5.09
CA ARG A 173 -1.90 -18.31 5.17
C ARG A 173 -2.71 -18.89 4.03
N GLU A 174 -2.11 -19.04 2.85
CA GLU A 174 -2.77 -19.58 1.65
C GLU A 174 -2.89 -21.10 1.61
N ARG A 175 -2.18 -21.81 2.49
CA ARG A 175 -2.21 -23.26 2.60
C ARG A 175 -3.13 -23.67 3.76
N PRO A 176 -4.43 -23.95 3.49
CA PRO A 176 -5.35 -24.45 4.50
C PRO A 176 -4.95 -25.84 5.04
#